data_AF-A0A1G9K559-F1
#
_entry.id   AF-A0A1G9K559-F1
#
_cell.length_a   1.000
_cell.length_b   1.000
_cell.length_c   1.000
_cell.angle_alpha   90.00
_cell.angle_beta   90.00
_cell.angle_gamma   90.00
#
_symmetry.space_group_name_H-M   'P 1'
#
loop_
_entity.id
_entity.type
_entity.pdbx_description
1 polymer ?
#
loop_
_entity_poly.entity_id
_entity_poly.type
_entity_poly.pdbx_seq_one_letter_code
_entity_poly.pdbx_strand_id
1 'polypeptide(L)'
;MNYLKSELLKWKNSYACYLILVLSVLQLATILPYVLLVNNPTILQNLIFIYMLGYCIVMSVMSILLHEQEMDANHFQNIRSEKCRLTIWTMKLAAADLVVMIPTFLLWLAVGVEVNNISHFAYAGLIICLLLVMLNHFHMFLSLFMGKGGNLLISFVECLFVIFATNKAFLNVLWMPIALPVNLIFEFELPSFIALLGYVILFYLGNLVMVSRMKHLK
;
A
#
# COMPACT_ATOMS: atom_id res chain seq x y z
N MET A 1 -14.30 1.14 -24.01
CA MET A 1 -14.30 0.25 -22.83
C MET A 1 -13.60 1.01 -21.70
N ASN A 2 -14.24 1.18 -20.53
CA ASN A 2 -13.60 1.84 -19.40
C ASN A 2 -12.71 0.82 -18.67
N TYR A 3 -11.40 0.90 -18.89
CA TYR A 3 -10.42 -0.05 -18.33
C TYR A 3 -10.42 -0.04 -16.80
N LEU A 4 -10.59 1.12 -16.16
CA LEU A 4 -10.68 1.21 -14.70
C LEU A 4 -11.89 0.44 -14.16
N LYS A 5 -13.06 0.60 -14.79
CA LYS A 5 -14.26 -0.15 -14.43
C LYS A 5 -14.03 -1.66 -14.59
N SER A 6 -13.32 -2.08 -15.62
CA SER A 6 -12.98 -3.49 -15.84
C SER A 6 -12.08 -4.03 -14.72
N GLU A 7 -11.03 -3.31 -14.34
CA GLU A 7 -10.15 -3.73 -13.25
C GLU A 7 -10.90 -3.74 -11.91
N LEU A 8 -11.72 -2.74 -11.60
CA LEU A 8 -12.56 -2.75 -10.39
C LEU A 8 -13.55 -3.93 -10.36
N LEU A 9 -14.07 -4.37 -11.50
CA LEU A 9 -14.91 -5.57 -11.57
C LEU A 9 -14.12 -6.85 -11.29
N LYS A 10 -12.85 -6.92 -11.68
CA LYS A 10 -11.95 -8.04 -11.36
C LYS A 10 -11.66 -8.14 -9.85
N TRP A 11 -11.79 -7.04 -9.10
CA TRP A 11 -11.70 -7.08 -7.64
C TRP A 11 -12.92 -7.74 -6.98
N LYS A 12 -14.09 -7.70 -7.64
CA LYS A 12 -15.30 -8.31 -7.08
C LYS A 12 -15.07 -9.82 -6.92
N ASN A 13 -15.23 -10.30 -5.70
CA ASN A 13 -15.02 -11.69 -5.32
C ASN A 13 -13.57 -12.21 -5.52
N SER A 14 -12.56 -11.33 -5.53
CA SER A 14 -11.16 -11.75 -5.57
C SER A 14 -10.60 -11.98 -4.16
N TYR A 15 -9.60 -12.86 -4.04
CA TYR A 15 -8.89 -13.08 -2.77
C TYR A 15 -8.25 -11.80 -2.23
N ALA A 16 -7.71 -10.95 -3.10
CA ALA A 16 -7.14 -9.66 -2.72
C ALA A 16 -8.21 -8.73 -2.10
N CYS A 17 -9.42 -8.69 -2.66
CA CYS A 17 -10.53 -7.91 -2.10
C CYS A 17 -10.95 -8.44 -0.74
N TYR A 18 -11.11 -9.76 -0.60
CA TYR A 18 -11.46 -10.38 0.69
C TYR A 18 -10.40 -10.11 1.76
N LEU A 19 -9.12 -10.18 1.41
CA LEU A 19 -8.02 -9.86 2.32
C LEU A 19 -8.14 -8.44 2.86
N ILE A 20 -8.32 -7.44 1.98
CA ILE A 20 -8.46 -6.04 2.40
C ILE A 20 -9.71 -5.84 3.26
N LEU A 21 -10.86 -6.40 2.86
CA LEU A 21 -12.10 -6.27 3.63
C LEU A 21 -11.98 -6.89 5.03
N VAL A 22 -11.44 -8.10 5.14
CA VAL A 22 -11.25 -8.77 6.43
C VAL A 22 -10.29 -7.97 7.32
N LEU A 23 -9.21 -7.45 6.75
CA LEU A 23 -8.26 -6.62 7.49
C LEU A 23 -8.88 -5.30 7.96
N SER A 24 -9.65 -4.62 7.11
CA SER A 24 -10.34 -3.38 7.49
C SER A 24 -11.36 -3.61 8.62
N VAL A 25 -12.12 -4.71 8.55
CA VAL A 25 -13.05 -5.10 9.63
C VAL A 25 -12.28 -5.42 10.91
N LEU A 26 -11.20 -6.19 10.81
CA LEU A 26 -10.36 -6.52 11.96
C LEU A 26 -9.79 -5.26 12.62
N GLN A 27 -9.27 -4.34 11.82
CA GLN A 27 -8.74 -3.06 12.29
C GLN A 27 -9.80 -2.22 13.01
N LEU A 28 -11.01 -2.11 12.47
CA LEU A 28 -12.09 -1.41 13.16
C LEU A 28 -12.44 -2.09 14.50
N ALA A 29 -12.50 -3.43 14.50
CA ALA A 29 -12.85 -4.23 15.66
C ALA A 29 -11.77 -4.23 16.75
N THR A 30 -10.52 -3.93 16.43
CA THR A 30 -9.42 -3.90 17.40
C THR A 30 -9.04 -2.47 17.81
N ILE A 31 -8.95 -1.54 16.85
CA ILE A 31 -8.49 -0.18 17.10
C ILE A 31 -9.53 0.58 17.92
N LEU A 32 -10.77 0.68 17.46
CA LEU A 32 -11.77 1.51 18.13
C LEU A 32 -12.00 1.08 19.59
N PRO A 33 -12.19 -0.22 19.90
CA PRO A 33 -12.34 -0.63 21.30
C PRO A 33 -11.08 -0.36 22.13
N TYR A 34 -9.90 -0.55 21.56
CA TYR A 34 -8.65 -0.28 22.28
C TYR A 34 -8.49 1.20 22.65
N VAL A 35 -8.82 2.08 21.71
CA VAL A 35 -8.82 3.53 21.91
C VAL A 35 -9.79 3.95 23.02
N LEU A 36 -11.01 3.41 23.01
CA LEU A 36 -12.03 3.69 24.02
C LEU A 36 -11.65 3.22 25.43
N LEU A 37 -10.89 2.13 25.54
CA LEU A 37 -10.52 1.54 26.84
C LEU A 37 -9.26 2.16 27.47
N VAL A 38 -8.26 2.49 26.66
CA VAL A 38 -6.91 2.84 27.16
C VAL A 38 -6.72 4.34 27.34
N ASN A 39 -7.46 5.18 26.60
CA ASN A 39 -7.47 6.65 26.68
C ASN A 39 -6.10 7.30 26.96
N ASN A 40 -5.05 6.87 26.26
CA ASN A 40 -3.68 7.36 26.41
C ASN A 40 -3.10 7.80 25.04
N PRO A 41 -2.76 9.10 24.88
CA PRO A 41 -2.28 9.64 23.60
C PRO A 41 -0.98 9.02 23.07
N THR A 42 -0.03 8.67 23.94
CA THR A 42 1.26 8.10 23.53
C THR A 42 1.08 6.69 22.99
N ILE A 43 0.20 5.91 23.60
CA ILE A 43 -0.12 4.55 23.17
C ILE A 43 -0.84 4.58 21.82
N LEU A 44 -1.65 5.62 21.57
CA LEU A 44 -2.36 5.80 20.32
C LEU A 44 -1.45 6.04 19.11
N GLN A 45 -0.33 6.77 19.29
CA GLN A 45 0.68 6.90 18.25
C GLN A 45 1.38 5.58 17.95
N ASN A 46 1.71 4.78 18.98
CA ASN A 46 2.32 3.47 18.79
C ASN A 46 1.42 2.53 17.99
N LEU A 47 0.10 2.66 18.15
CA LEU A 47 -0.87 1.87 17.40
C LEU A 47 -0.78 2.14 15.88
N ILE A 48 -0.59 3.39 15.45
CA ILE A 48 -0.35 3.72 14.03
C ILE A 48 0.82 2.91 13.48
N PHE A 49 1.95 2.90 14.19
CA PHE A 49 3.15 2.22 13.73
C PHE A 49 3.02 0.70 13.72
N ILE A 50 2.28 0.11 14.67
CA ILE A 50 1.99 -1.33 14.67
C ILE A 50 1.23 -1.74 13.39
N TYR A 51 0.26 -0.94 12.95
CA TYR A 51 -0.45 -1.24 11.70
C TYR A 51 0.41 -1.00 10.46
N MET A 52 1.31 -0.01 10.48
CA MET A 52 2.29 0.21 9.40
C MET A 52 3.19 -1.02 9.19
N LEU A 53 3.56 -1.73 10.26
CA LEU A 53 4.28 -3.01 10.14
C LEU A 53 3.45 -4.05 9.38
N GLY A 54 2.19 -4.22 9.77
CA GLY A 54 1.28 -5.16 9.11
C GLY A 54 1.07 -4.82 7.63
N TYR A 55 0.99 -3.53 7.29
CA TYR A 55 0.80 -3.09 5.91
C TYR A 55 1.94 -3.51 4.98
N CYS A 56 3.19 -3.56 5.43
CA CYS A 56 4.31 -4.04 4.60
C CYS A 56 4.02 -5.47 4.08
N ILE A 57 3.64 -6.37 5.00
CA ILE A 57 3.35 -7.78 4.67
C ILE A 57 2.09 -7.89 3.81
N VAL A 58 1.02 -7.19 4.20
CA VAL A 58 -0.28 -7.24 3.52
C VAL A 58 -0.14 -6.78 2.06
N MET A 59 0.60 -5.70 1.82
CA MET A 59 0.78 -5.18 0.46
C MET A 59 1.63 -6.10 -0.41
N SER A 60 2.62 -6.79 0.16
CA SER A 60 3.35 -7.84 -0.55
C SER A 60 2.42 -8.99 -0.96
N VAL A 61 1.62 -9.53 -0.02
CA VAL A 61 0.65 -10.60 -0.32
C VAL A 61 -0.39 -10.14 -1.34
N MET A 62 -0.92 -8.93 -1.20
CA MET A 62 -1.87 -8.35 -2.14
C MET A 62 -1.27 -8.27 -3.56
N SER A 63 -0.02 -7.80 -3.69
CA SER A 63 0.65 -7.68 -4.98
C SER A 63 0.83 -9.06 -5.66
N ILE A 64 1.14 -10.09 -4.88
CA ILE A 64 1.29 -11.47 -5.37
C ILE A 64 -0.05 -11.95 -5.93
N LEU A 65 -1.14 -11.78 -5.18
CA LEU A 65 -2.48 -12.17 -5.61
C LEU A 65 -2.93 -11.43 -6.87
N LEU A 66 -2.65 -10.13 -6.97
CA LEU A 66 -3.01 -9.33 -8.14
C LEU A 66 -2.17 -9.67 -9.38
N HIS A 67 -0.90 -10.04 -9.17
CA HIS A 67 -0.03 -10.50 -10.24
C HIS A 67 -0.49 -11.86 -10.76
N GLU A 68 -0.78 -12.82 -9.89
CA GLU A 68 -1.33 -14.14 -10.26
C GLU A 68 -2.66 -14.00 -11.02
N GLN A 69 -3.56 -13.17 -10.49
CA GLN A 69 -4.83 -12.88 -11.15
C GLN A 69 -4.64 -12.34 -12.59
N GLU A 70 -3.59 -11.55 -12.82
CA GLU A 70 -3.28 -11.02 -14.14
C GLU A 70 -2.64 -12.06 -15.07
N MET A 71 -1.81 -12.96 -14.54
CA MET A 71 -1.29 -14.09 -15.30
C MET A 71 -2.43 -14.99 -15.79
N ASP A 72 -3.37 -15.32 -14.90
CA ASP A 72 -4.54 -16.13 -15.23
C ASP A 72 -5.42 -15.43 -16.27
N ALA A 73 -5.72 -14.14 -16.08
CA ALA A 73 -6.52 -13.37 -17.04
C ALA A 73 -5.89 -13.32 -18.45
N ASN A 74 -4.56 -13.16 -18.53
CA ASN A 74 -3.85 -13.14 -19.81
C ASN A 74 -3.76 -14.52 -20.47
N HIS A 75 -3.78 -15.62 -19.69
CA HIS A 75 -3.85 -16.97 -20.25
C HIS A 75 -5.16 -17.23 -21.02
N PHE A 76 -6.27 -16.64 -20.57
CA PHE A 76 -7.58 -16.79 -21.22
C PHE A 76 -7.91 -15.71 -22.28
N GLN A 77 -7.24 -14.55 -22.26
CA GLN A 77 -7.55 -13.40 -23.13
C GLN A 77 -6.49 -13.16 -24.23
N ASN A 78 -6.24 -14.15 -25.08
CA ASN A 78 -5.12 -14.16 -26.02
C ASN A 78 -5.26 -13.24 -27.28
N ILE A 79 -6.14 -12.23 -27.31
CA ILE A 79 -6.53 -11.58 -28.59
C ILE A 79 -6.48 -10.03 -28.58
N ARG A 80 -6.34 -9.34 -27.44
CA ARG A 80 -6.36 -7.85 -27.42
C ARG A 80 -5.45 -7.13 -26.40
N SER A 81 -4.81 -7.82 -25.45
CA SER A 81 -4.09 -7.15 -24.36
C SER A 81 -2.75 -6.54 -24.78
N GLU A 82 -2.10 -7.03 -25.84
CA GLU A 82 -0.76 -6.56 -26.23
C GLU A 82 -0.67 -5.06 -26.55
N LYS A 83 -1.67 -4.51 -27.27
CA LYS A 83 -1.66 -3.08 -27.66
C LYS A 83 -1.99 -2.13 -26.51
N CYS A 84 -2.66 -2.59 -25.46
CA CYS A 84 -3.14 -1.75 -24.36
C CYS A 84 -2.57 -2.17 -23.00
N ARG A 85 -1.50 -2.97 -23.00
CA ARG A 85 -0.95 -3.59 -21.79
C ARG A 85 -0.52 -2.58 -20.72
N LEU A 86 0.15 -1.50 -21.13
CA LEU A 86 0.54 -0.43 -20.22
C LEU A 86 -0.70 0.22 -19.59
N THR A 87 -1.72 0.50 -20.39
CA THR A 87 -2.99 1.07 -19.90
C THR A 87 -3.68 0.12 -18.92
N ILE A 88 -3.73 -1.18 -19.20
CA ILE A 88 -4.33 -2.17 -18.30
C ILE A 88 -3.55 -2.23 -16.98
N TRP A 89 -2.22 -2.25 -17.03
CA TRP A 89 -1.38 -2.28 -15.84
C TRP A 89 -1.53 -1.01 -14.98
N THR A 90 -1.54 0.17 -15.60
CA THR A 90 -1.84 1.44 -14.91
C THR A 90 -3.19 1.39 -14.22
N MET A 91 -4.22 0.87 -14.90
CA MET A 91 -5.57 0.81 -14.34
C MET A 91 -5.67 -0.20 -13.20
N LYS A 92 -4.85 -1.27 -13.22
CA LYS A 92 -4.76 -2.22 -12.11
C LYS A 92 -4.12 -1.58 -10.88
N LEU A 93 -3.01 -0.87 -11.05
CA LEU A 93 -2.37 -0.11 -9.97
C LEU A 93 -3.36 0.89 -9.37
N ALA A 94 -4.01 1.71 -10.22
CA ALA A 94 -5.00 2.70 -9.76
C ALA A 94 -6.21 2.05 -9.05
N ALA A 95 -6.70 0.92 -9.54
CA ALA A 95 -7.80 0.19 -8.88
C ALA A 95 -7.36 -0.32 -7.50
N ALA A 96 -6.14 -0.88 -7.40
CA ALA A 96 -5.57 -1.34 -6.15
C ALA A 96 -5.39 -0.20 -5.14
N ASP A 97 -4.85 0.94 -5.59
CA ASP A 97 -4.69 2.13 -4.76
C ASP A 97 -6.03 2.59 -4.19
N LEU A 98 -7.07 2.70 -5.03
CA LEU A 98 -8.40 3.12 -4.59
C LEU A 98 -9.00 2.15 -3.55
N VAL A 99 -8.91 0.84 -3.81
CA VAL A 99 -9.48 -0.18 -2.91
C VAL A 99 -8.82 -0.17 -1.54
N VAL A 100 -7.53 0.15 -1.46
CA VAL A 100 -6.78 0.17 -0.20
C VAL A 100 -6.89 1.54 0.50
N MET A 101 -6.83 2.64 -0.23
CA MET A 101 -6.86 3.99 0.35
C MET A 101 -8.20 4.32 1.01
N ILE A 102 -9.32 3.99 0.37
CA ILE A 102 -10.65 4.37 0.86
C ILE A 102 -10.92 3.81 2.28
N PRO A 103 -10.84 2.49 2.53
CA PRO A 103 -11.10 1.96 3.87
C PRO A 103 -10.06 2.44 4.89
N THR A 104 -8.80 2.59 4.47
CA THR A 104 -7.72 3.07 5.36
C THR A 104 -7.98 4.51 5.83
N PHE A 105 -8.33 5.41 4.91
CA PHE A 105 -8.60 6.80 5.26
C PHE A 105 -9.85 6.92 6.15
N LEU A 106 -10.90 6.17 5.84
CA LEU A 106 -12.13 6.15 6.64
C LEU A 106 -11.88 5.61 8.07
N LEU A 107 -11.04 4.58 8.21
CA LEU A 107 -10.64 4.04 9.51
C LEU A 107 -9.99 5.12 10.38
N TRP A 108 -8.97 5.82 9.86
CA TRP A 108 -8.27 6.83 10.65
C TRP A 108 -9.13 8.06 10.92
N LEU A 109 -10.03 8.43 10.01
CA LEU A 109 -11.05 9.44 10.31
C LEU A 109 -11.95 9.03 11.47
N ALA A 110 -12.43 7.78 11.49
CA ALA A 110 -13.26 7.27 12.59
C ALA A 110 -12.50 7.32 13.93
N VAL A 111 -11.22 6.88 13.95
CA VAL A 111 -10.36 7.01 15.13
C VAL A 111 -10.24 8.48 15.57
N GLY A 112 -10.04 9.40 14.62
CA GLY A 112 -9.95 10.84 14.89
C GLY A 112 -11.21 11.44 15.51
N VAL A 113 -12.38 10.94 15.13
CA VAL A 113 -13.66 11.32 15.74
C VAL A 113 -13.74 10.82 17.18
N GLU A 114 -13.43 9.54 17.42
CA GLU A 114 -13.51 8.94 18.77
C GLU A 114 -12.57 9.61 19.79
N VAL A 115 -11.41 10.08 19.34
CA VAL A 115 -10.41 10.74 20.22
C VAL A 115 -10.46 12.26 20.16
N ASN A 116 -11.46 12.82 19.48
CA ASN A 116 -11.64 14.27 19.30
C ASN A 116 -10.38 14.99 18.77
N ASN A 117 -9.66 14.35 17.83
CA ASN A 117 -8.46 14.91 17.18
C ASN A 117 -8.44 14.57 15.67
N ILE A 118 -9.51 14.96 14.98
CA ILE A 118 -9.72 14.63 13.56
C ILE A 118 -8.57 15.12 12.68
N SER A 119 -8.00 16.31 12.94
CA SER A 119 -6.93 16.88 12.12
C SER A 119 -5.67 16.02 12.13
N HIS A 120 -5.22 15.57 13.31
CA HIS A 120 -4.05 14.71 13.43
C HIS A 120 -4.25 13.35 12.75
N PHE A 121 -5.40 12.70 12.97
CA PHE A 121 -5.66 11.38 12.39
C PHE A 121 -6.02 11.42 10.91
N ALA A 122 -6.61 12.51 10.42
CA ALA A 122 -6.76 12.74 8.98
C ALA A 122 -5.38 12.88 8.31
N TYR A 123 -4.47 13.63 8.92
CA TYR A 123 -3.09 13.75 8.44
C TYR A 123 -2.37 12.40 8.44
N ALA A 124 -2.38 11.67 9.56
CA ALA A 124 -1.79 10.33 9.64
C ALA A 124 -2.41 9.38 8.61
N GLY A 125 -3.74 9.41 8.44
CA GLY A 125 -4.45 8.63 7.44
C GLY A 125 -3.98 8.92 6.01
N LEU A 126 -3.74 10.19 5.65
CA LEU A 126 -3.18 10.55 4.34
C LEU A 126 -1.75 10.03 4.15
N ILE A 127 -0.89 10.15 5.17
CA ILE A 127 0.49 9.64 5.11
C ILE A 127 0.51 8.12 4.98
N ILE A 128 -0.37 7.41 5.69
CA ILE A 128 -0.52 5.96 5.59
C ILE A 128 -1.09 5.56 4.22
N CYS A 129 -2.01 6.33 3.64
CA CYS A 129 -2.46 6.10 2.27
C CYS A 129 -1.31 6.20 1.27
N LEU A 130 -0.45 7.22 1.40
CA LEU A 130 0.75 7.36 0.55
C LEU A 130 1.72 6.19 0.74
N LEU A 131 1.92 5.71 1.97
CA LEU A 131 2.70 4.50 2.24
C LEU A 131 2.11 3.29 1.50
N LEU A 132 0.79 3.08 1.58
CA LEU A 132 0.13 1.94 0.95
C LEU A 132 0.22 1.99 -0.58
N VAL A 133 0.05 3.16 -1.19
CA VAL A 133 0.26 3.35 -2.64
C VAL A 133 1.71 3.07 -3.02
N MET A 134 2.67 3.59 -2.25
CA MET A 134 4.09 3.33 -2.48
C MET A 134 4.42 1.84 -2.40
N LEU A 135 3.94 1.15 -1.36
CA LEU A 135 4.11 -0.29 -1.18
C LEU A 135 3.43 -1.09 -2.30
N ASN A 136 2.23 -0.69 -2.72
CA ASN A 136 1.54 -1.31 -3.84
C ASN A 136 2.40 -1.25 -5.11
N HIS A 137 2.86 -0.05 -5.47
CA HIS A 137 3.71 0.13 -6.64
C HIS A 137 5.01 -0.67 -6.51
N PHE A 138 5.66 -0.63 -5.35
CA PHE A 138 6.91 -1.33 -5.12
C PHE A 138 6.76 -2.85 -5.23
N HIS A 139 5.81 -3.45 -4.52
CA HIS A 139 5.63 -4.91 -4.54
C HIS A 139 5.02 -5.43 -5.85
N MET A 140 4.20 -4.64 -6.53
CA MET A 140 3.77 -4.96 -7.89
C MET A 140 4.95 -4.94 -8.87
N PHE A 141 5.89 -4.00 -8.72
CA PHE A 141 7.13 -3.98 -9.50
C PHE A 141 7.99 -5.20 -9.20
N LEU A 142 8.20 -5.53 -7.92
CA LEU A 142 8.96 -6.71 -7.50
C LEU A 142 8.37 -8.01 -8.07
N SER A 143 7.04 -8.14 -8.05
CA SER A 143 6.33 -9.31 -8.60
C SER A 143 6.60 -9.54 -10.10
N LEU A 144 7.05 -8.53 -10.84
CA LEU A 144 7.35 -8.67 -12.28
C LEU A 144 8.67 -9.41 -12.57
N PHE A 145 9.59 -9.51 -11.60
CA PHE A 145 10.91 -10.10 -11.83
C PHE A 145 11.47 -10.91 -10.65
N MET A 146 10.87 -10.80 -9.47
CA MET A 146 11.24 -11.54 -8.28
C MET A 146 10.15 -12.55 -7.93
N GLY A 147 10.55 -13.73 -7.46
CA GLY A 147 9.61 -14.75 -7.01
C GLY A 147 8.84 -14.34 -5.75
N LYS A 148 7.70 -15.00 -5.50
CA LYS A 148 6.80 -14.74 -4.36
C LYS A 148 7.53 -14.68 -3.02
N GLY A 149 8.43 -15.64 -2.77
CA GLY A 149 9.20 -15.70 -1.53
C GLY A 149 10.16 -14.53 -1.35
N GLY A 150 10.78 -14.03 -2.43
CA GLY A 150 11.62 -12.84 -2.37
C GLY A 150 10.80 -11.59 -2.07
N ASN A 151 9.62 -11.46 -2.68
CA ASN A 151 8.72 -10.32 -2.43
C ASN A 151 8.30 -10.27 -0.94
N LEU A 152 7.95 -11.43 -0.38
CA LEU A 152 7.60 -11.57 1.03
C LEU A 152 8.79 -11.31 1.96
N LEU A 153 9.99 -11.80 1.61
CA LEU A 153 11.22 -11.54 2.38
C LEU A 153 11.50 -10.02 2.49
N ILE A 154 11.38 -9.29 1.39
CA ILE A 154 11.57 -7.83 1.39
C ILE A 154 10.54 -7.15 2.32
N SER A 155 9.29 -7.63 2.35
CA SER A 155 8.29 -7.07 3.27
C SER A 155 8.65 -7.23 4.75
N PHE A 156 9.33 -8.32 5.13
CA PHE A 156 9.84 -8.47 6.50
C PHE A 156 10.99 -7.50 6.79
N VAL A 157 11.85 -7.22 5.82
CA VAL A 157 12.92 -6.22 5.95
C VAL A 157 12.32 -4.82 6.10
N GLU A 158 11.25 -4.51 5.38
CA GLU A 158 10.50 -3.26 5.53
C GLU A 158 9.91 -3.10 6.93
N CYS A 159 9.39 -4.17 7.54
CA CYS A 159 8.95 -4.13 8.94
C CYS A 159 10.09 -3.72 9.88
N LEU A 160 11.31 -4.25 9.69
CA LEU A 160 12.47 -3.85 10.50
C LEU A 160 12.79 -2.37 10.34
N PHE A 161 12.72 -1.84 9.11
CA PHE A 161 12.96 -0.42 8.87
C PHE A 161 11.90 0.47 9.52
N VAL A 162 10.63 0.08 9.53
CA VAL A 162 9.58 0.78 10.29
C VAL A 162 9.93 0.79 11.78
N ILE A 163 10.34 -0.36 12.36
CA ILE A 163 10.75 -0.42 13.78
C ILE A 163 11.91 0.55 14.06
N PHE A 164 12.96 0.55 13.24
CA PHE A 164 14.08 1.49 13.43
C PHE A 164 13.66 2.95 13.25
N ALA A 165 12.77 3.25 12.30
CA ALA A 165 12.23 4.59 12.09
C ALA A 165 11.43 5.06 13.32
N THR A 166 10.67 4.18 13.99
CA THR A 166 9.95 4.54 15.23
C THR A 166 10.87 4.99 16.36
N ASN A 167 12.13 4.53 16.34
CA ASN A 167 13.19 4.95 17.27
C ASN A 167 14.00 6.15 16.76
N LYS A 168 13.49 6.88 15.75
CA LYS A 168 14.14 8.06 15.14
C LYS A 168 15.51 7.78 14.50
N ALA A 169 15.87 6.52 14.28
CA ALA A 169 17.17 6.13 13.71
C ALA A 169 17.36 6.63 12.27
N PHE A 170 16.26 6.94 11.58
CA PHE A 170 16.25 7.35 10.17
C PHE A 170 15.69 8.76 9.95
N LEU A 171 15.70 9.62 10.97
CA LEU A 171 15.38 11.03 10.75
C LEU A 171 16.32 11.63 9.70
N ASN A 172 15.77 12.44 8.78
CA ASN A 172 16.48 13.03 7.64
C ASN A 172 17.08 12.02 6.62
N VAL A 173 16.80 10.72 6.75
CA VAL A 173 17.25 9.71 5.79
C VAL A 173 16.28 9.61 4.62
N LEU A 174 16.57 10.35 3.55
CA LEU A 174 15.67 10.45 2.39
C LEU A 174 15.70 9.23 1.45
N TRP A 175 16.78 8.44 1.46
CA TRP A 175 16.95 7.32 0.53
C TRP A 175 16.18 6.05 0.95
N MET A 176 15.61 6.04 2.16
CA MET A 176 14.90 4.90 2.72
C MET A 176 13.38 5.14 2.68
N PRO A 177 12.69 4.75 1.58
CA PRO A 177 11.30 5.13 1.33
C PRO A 177 10.32 4.73 2.44
N ILE A 178 10.51 3.55 3.03
CA ILE A 178 9.63 3.00 4.06
C ILE A 178 9.70 3.77 5.40
N ALA A 179 10.82 4.46 5.66
CA ALA A 179 10.99 5.25 6.87
C ALA A 179 10.32 6.63 6.76
N LEU A 180 10.14 7.16 5.54
CA LEU A 180 9.61 8.51 5.31
C LEU A 180 8.21 8.72 5.91
N PRO A 181 7.24 7.80 5.75
CA PRO A 181 5.92 7.95 6.36
C PRO A 181 5.97 8.00 7.89
N VAL A 182 6.86 7.22 8.52
CA VAL A 182 7.05 7.22 9.97
C VAL A 182 7.63 8.56 10.43
N ASN A 183 8.66 9.05 9.74
CA ASN A 183 9.26 10.35 10.03
C ASN A 183 8.23 11.48 9.91
N LEU A 184 7.43 11.49 8.85
CA LEU A 184 6.39 12.50 8.61
C LEU A 184 5.31 12.50 9.70
N ILE A 185 4.95 11.34 10.25
CA ILE A 185 4.00 11.25 11.36
C ILE A 185 4.58 11.85 12.66
N PHE A 186 5.89 11.73 12.89
CA PHE A 186 6.55 12.38 14.03
C PHE A 186 6.74 13.87 13.83
N GLU A 187 7.30 14.25 12.69
CA GLU A 187 7.70 15.61 12.37
C GLU A 187 7.51 15.85 10.88
N PHE A 188 6.62 16.80 10.55
CA PHE A 188 6.42 17.15 9.15
C PHE A 188 7.67 17.87 8.61
N GLU A 189 8.30 17.23 7.63
CA GLU A 189 9.39 17.80 6.86
C GLU A 189 9.05 17.77 5.37
N LEU A 190 9.02 18.95 4.76
CA LEU A 190 8.73 19.08 3.33
C LEU A 190 9.66 18.22 2.44
N PRO A 191 10.98 18.12 2.71
CA PRO A 191 11.86 17.22 1.95
C PRO A 191 11.43 15.75 2.03
N SER A 192 11.06 15.26 3.21
CA SER A 192 10.59 13.88 3.43
C SER A 192 9.27 13.61 2.69
N PHE A 193 8.36 14.59 2.68
CA PHE A 193 7.10 14.49 1.93
C PHE A 193 7.32 14.44 0.41
N ILE A 194 8.17 15.32 -0.11
CA ILE A 194 8.52 15.35 -1.54
C ILE A 194 9.23 14.06 -1.94
N ALA A 195 10.14 13.55 -1.12
CA ALA A 195 10.83 12.28 -1.35
C ALA A 195 9.84 11.11 -1.43
N LEU A 196 8.87 11.03 -0.51
CA LEU A 196 7.84 9.99 -0.52
C LEU A 196 7.02 10.00 -1.82
N LEU A 197 6.57 11.18 -2.26
CA LEU A 197 5.90 11.33 -3.56
C LEU A 197 6.81 10.92 -4.73
N GLY A 198 8.09 11.28 -4.66
CA GLY A 198 9.10 10.87 -5.62
C GLY A 198 9.19 9.35 -5.75
N TYR A 199 9.21 8.62 -4.63
CA TYR A 199 9.24 7.15 -4.63
C TYR A 199 7.96 6.51 -5.17
N VAL A 200 6.79 7.06 -4.83
CA VAL A 200 5.50 6.63 -5.40
C VAL A 200 5.55 6.69 -6.93
N ILE A 201 6.02 7.81 -7.48
CA ILE A 201 6.15 8.03 -8.93
C ILE A 201 7.23 7.12 -9.53
N LEU A 202 8.39 7.00 -8.86
CA LEU A 202 9.51 6.18 -9.32
C LEU A 202 9.08 4.71 -9.49
N PHE A 203 8.42 4.13 -8.49
CA PHE A 203 7.98 2.74 -8.56
C PHE A 203 6.85 2.55 -9.57
N TYR A 204 5.95 3.54 -9.72
CA TYR A 204 4.96 3.54 -10.81
C TYR A 204 5.64 3.50 -12.18
N LEU A 205 6.62 4.38 -12.44
CA LEU A 205 7.35 4.39 -13.71
C LEU A 205 8.16 3.11 -13.92
N GLY A 206 8.77 2.57 -12.86
CA GLY A 206 9.48 1.29 -12.86
C GLY A 206 8.59 0.13 -13.33
N ASN A 207 7.36 0.07 -12.82
CA ASN A 207 6.34 -0.87 -13.31
C ASN A 207 6.12 -0.73 -14.81
N LEU A 208 5.86 0.49 -15.31
CA LEU A 208 5.59 0.72 -16.74
C LEU A 208 6.76 0.32 -17.63
N VAL A 209 7.98 0.64 -17.22
CA VAL A 209 9.20 0.28 -17.97
C VAL A 209 9.33 -1.24 -18.03
N MET A 210 9.19 -1.96 -16.92
CA MET A 210 9.29 -3.43 -16.91
C MET A 210 8.20 -4.07 -17.75
N VAL A 211 6.96 -3.59 -17.59
CA VAL A 211 5.83 -4.08 -18.38
C VAL A 211 6.05 -3.80 -19.87
N SER A 212 6.59 -2.65 -20.28
CA SER A 212 6.88 -2.41 -21.72
C SER A 212 7.90 -3.39 -22.31
N ARG A 213 8.77 -3.98 -21.47
CA ARG A 213 9.89 -4.83 -21.90
C ARG A 213 9.62 -6.33 -21.86
N MET A 214 8.61 -6.81 -21.12
CA MET A 214 8.34 -8.27 -21.11
C MET A 214 7.85 -8.71 -22.49
N LYS A 215 8.58 -9.63 -23.13
CA LYS A 215 8.16 -10.30 -24.36
C LYS A 215 7.37 -11.55 -23.97
N HIS A 216 6.25 -11.83 -24.64
CA HIS A 216 5.62 -13.14 -24.52
C HIS A 216 6.56 -14.18 -25.14
N LEU A 217 7.05 -15.12 -24.33
CA LEU A 217 7.49 -16.42 -24.83
C LEU A 217 6.22 -17.10 -25.35
N LYS A 218 6.17 -17.31 -26.66
CA LYS A 218 5.08 -18.01 -27.35
C LYS A 218 4.98 -19.46 -26.90
#